data_AF-A0A174FCZ2-F1
#
_entry.id   AF-A0A174FCZ2-F1
#
_cell.length_a   1.000
_cell.length_b   1.000
_cell.length_c   1.000
_cell.angle_alpha   90.00
_cell.angle_beta   90.00
_cell.angle_gamma   90.00
#
_symmetry.space_group_name_H-M   'P 1'
#
loop_
_entity.id
_entity.type
_entity.pdbx_description
1 polymer ?
#
loop_
_entity_poly.entity_id
_entity_poly.type
_entity_poly.pdbx_seq_one_letter_code
_entity_poly.pdbx_strand_id
1 'polypeptide(L)'
;MEKNRENCYEIAKQIYQLDKEVYECVGSSLGRTFTGDEATCVEEITRLLITRPQGHEIRSDIALIGNMARTIKNKEDHHRMMTQYNEILKKIAAIPDSFGSVDIINENLAALNTSNLRQKFSPDDHLIICIGRTHGSAGTDIGFALADKLKINYYDAEIFDQVLKKMDAEKEDIEDHSNYVEELKGKIAKKTGVGKFFKNFKKYHGLPVQDAIFFNQSDLICEMAKKEDFIVMGRCADVVLTNHRIPHISIFITASFEQRVRRMMELHNLNYKQAAHLLVKLDAKHAKYYFDYTGKKWGDAVNYDLCINSASYGIEESVELIERMINKYPNS
;
A
#
# COMPACT_ATOMS: atom_id res chain seq x y z
N MET A 1 -7.56 8.34 -40.85
CA MET A 1 -7.87 6.90 -40.72
C MET A 1 -7.04 6.04 -41.66
N GLU A 2 -6.99 6.33 -42.97
CA GLU A 2 -6.14 5.58 -43.94
C GLU A 2 -4.65 5.53 -43.58
N LYS A 3 -4.04 6.67 -43.22
CA LYS A 3 -2.63 6.73 -42.81
C LYS A 3 -2.30 5.91 -41.55
N ASN A 4 -3.28 5.68 -40.69
CA ASN A 4 -3.10 4.84 -39.49
C ASN A 4 -3.16 3.35 -39.85
N ARG A 5 -4.09 2.97 -40.74
CA ARG A 5 -4.20 1.59 -41.22
C ARG A 5 -2.96 1.15 -41.99
N GLU A 6 -2.43 2.01 -42.85
CA GLU A 6 -1.20 1.73 -43.61
C GLU A 6 0.01 1.52 -42.70
N ASN A 7 0.15 2.32 -41.64
CA ASN A 7 1.19 2.14 -40.63
C ASN A 7 1.02 0.82 -39.85
N CYS A 8 -0.21 0.50 -39.41
CA CYS A 8 -0.50 -0.77 -38.75
C CYS A 8 -0.22 -1.98 -39.66
N TYR A 9 -0.47 -1.85 -40.96
CA TYR A 9 -0.22 -2.90 -41.95
C TYR A 9 1.28 -3.19 -42.13
N GLU A 10 2.12 -2.15 -42.16
CA GLU A 10 3.57 -2.32 -42.22
C GLU A 10 4.14 -2.92 -40.93
N ILE A 11 3.56 -2.58 -39.78
CA ILE A 11 3.91 -3.19 -38.50
C ILE A 11 3.45 -4.67 -38.45
N ALA A 12 2.26 -4.97 -38.98
CA ALA A 12 1.73 -6.33 -39.08
C ALA A 12 2.64 -7.25 -39.90
N LYS A 13 3.16 -6.78 -41.04
CA LYS A 13 4.16 -7.51 -41.82
C LYS A 13 5.42 -7.82 -41.02
N GLN A 14 5.93 -6.83 -40.28
CA GLN A 14 7.13 -7.02 -39.46
C GLN A 14 6.90 -8.03 -38.33
N ILE A 15 5.72 -8.01 -37.70
CA ILE A 15 5.34 -9.00 -36.69
C ILE A 15 5.30 -10.41 -37.29
N TYR A 16 4.63 -10.57 -38.43
CA TYR A 16 4.52 -11.86 -39.13
C TYR A 16 5.90 -12.38 -39.57
N GLN A 17 6.76 -11.49 -40.07
CA GLN A 17 8.11 -11.84 -40.48
C GLN A 17 9.00 -12.22 -39.29
N LEU A 18 8.91 -11.48 -38.18
CA LEU A 18 9.63 -11.81 -36.95
C LEU A 18 9.22 -13.18 -36.42
N ASP A 19 7.91 -13.49 -36.39
CA ASP A 19 7.41 -14.82 -36.01
C ASP A 19 8.03 -15.94 -36.86
N LYS A 20 8.09 -15.72 -38.18
CA LYS A 20 8.70 -16.66 -39.12
C LYS A 20 10.19 -16.86 -38.86
N GLU A 21 10.96 -15.78 -38.75
CA GLU A 21 12.41 -15.84 -38.52
C GLU A 21 12.75 -16.46 -37.16
N VAL A 22 12.00 -16.10 -36.10
CA VAL A 22 12.15 -16.70 -34.77
C VAL A 22 11.87 -18.19 -34.83
N TYR A 23 10.81 -18.61 -35.53
CA TYR A 23 10.50 -20.02 -35.69
C TYR A 23 11.60 -20.79 -36.44
N GLU A 24 12.13 -20.24 -37.54
CA GLU A 24 13.24 -20.84 -38.30
C GLU A 24 14.51 -21.00 -37.44
N CYS A 25 14.80 -20.03 -36.56
CA CYS A 25 15.94 -20.09 -35.64
C CYS A 25 15.75 -21.09 -34.49
N VAL A 26 14.52 -21.23 -33.97
CA VAL A 26 14.23 -22.10 -32.81
C VAL A 26 13.96 -23.54 -33.23
N GLY A 27 13.39 -23.77 -34.42
CA GLY A 27 12.96 -25.10 -34.88
C GLY A 27 11.86 -25.71 -33.99
N SER A 28 11.01 -24.86 -33.42
CA SER A 28 10.01 -25.24 -32.41
C SER A 28 9.07 -26.35 -32.90
N SER A 29 8.83 -27.37 -32.07
CA SER A 29 7.80 -28.39 -32.33
C SER A 29 6.37 -27.88 -32.17
N LEU A 30 6.19 -26.70 -31.57
CA LEU A 30 4.87 -26.10 -31.31
C LEU A 30 4.29 -25.36 -32.54
N GLY A 31 5.07 -25.18 -33.60
CA GLY A 31 4.67 -24.38 -34.76
C GLY A 31 4.88 -22.87 -34.57
N ARG A 32 4.56 -22.11 -35.61
CA ARG A 32 4.58 -20.64 -35.63
C ARG A 32 3.39 -20.07 -34.86
N THR A 33 3.51 -18.85 -34.33
CA THR A 33 2.37 -18.15 -33.71
C THR A 33 1.30 -17.83 -34.76
N PHE A 34 1.71 -17.47 -35.99
CA PHE A 34 0.80 -17.25 -37.11
C PHE A 34 0.97 -18.36 -38.16
N THR A 35 -0.06 -19.19 -38.34
CA THR A 35 0.00 -20.42 -39.17
C THR A 35 -0.69 -20.32 -40.52
N GLY A 36 -1.42 -19.24 -40.81
CA GLY A 36 -2.08 -18.98 -42.08
C GLY A 36 -1.13 -18.49 -43.18
N ASP A 37 -1.71 -18.22 -44.37
CA ASP A 37 -0.97 -17.52 -45.41
C ASP A 37 -0.66 -16.09 -44.99
N GLU A 38 0.45 -15.55 -45.51
CA GLU A 38 0.98 -14.24 -45.11
C GLU A 38 -0.05 -13.11 -45.30
N ALA A 39 -0.80 -13.12 -46.41
CA ALA A 39 -1.77 -12.06 -46.67
C ALA A 39 -2.91 -12.06 -45.63
N THR A 40 -3.43 -13.24 -45.31
CA THR A 40 -4.49 -13.39 -44.29
C THR A 40 -4.00 -13.02 -42.90
N CYS A 41 -2.83 -13.51 -42.48
CA CYS A 41 -2.30 -13.21 -41.15
C CYS A 41 -1.95 -11.73 -40.99
N VAL A 42 -1.36 -11.09 -42.01
CA VAL A 42 -1.04 -9.67 -41.96
C VAL A 42 -2.32 -8.82 -41.88
N GLU A 43 -3.38 -9.16 -42.62
CA GLU A 43 -4.65 -8.44 -42.52
C GLU A 43 -5.31 -8.64 -41.14
N GLU A 44 -5.23 -9.85 -40.57
CA GLU A 44 -5.74 -10.13 -39.23
C GLU A 44 -4.97 -9.37 -38.14
N ILE A 45 -3.63 -9.38 -38.18
CA ILE A 45 -2.80 -8.59 -37.26
C ILE A 45 -3.10 -7.10 -37.43
N THR A 46 -3.27 -6.61 -38.66
CA THR A 46 -3.65 -5.23 -38.94
C THR A 46 -4.99 -4.89 -38.31
N ARG A 47 -5.98 -5.79 -38.44
CA ARG A 47 -7.29 -5.65 -37.80
C ARG A 47 -7.14 -5.58 -36.28
N LEU A 48 -6.38 -6.49 -35.67
CA LEU A 48 -6.16 -6.53 -34.22
C LEU A 48 -5.44 -5.28 -33.70
N LEU A 49 -4.49 -4.73 -34.47
CA LEU A 49 -3.80 -3.47 -34.15
C LEU A 49 -4.74 -2.25 -34.20
N ILE A 50 -5.80 -2.30 -35.02
CA ILE A 50 -6.75 -1.18 -35.21
C ILE A 50 -7.99 -1.31 -34.30
N THR A 51 -8.42 -2.54 -33.98
CA THR A 51 -9.74 -2.79 -33.38
C THR A 51 -9.70 -2.84 -31.85
N ARG A 52 -10.55 -2.03 -31.20
CA ARG A 52 -10.82 -2.13 -29.75
C ARG A 52 -12.05 -3.01 -29.50
N PRO A 53 -12.07 -3.88 -28.47
CA PRO A 53 -11.06 -4.12 -27.41
C PRO A 53 -10.07 -5.28 -27.71
N GLN A 54 -10.09 -5.84 -28.92
CA GLN A 54 -9.35 -7.07 -29.27
C GLN A 54 -7.82 -6.89 -29.34
N GLY A 55 -7.29 -5.67 -29.23
CA GLY A 55 -5.84 -5.45 -29.17
C GLY A 55 -5.10 -6.19 -28.04
N HIS A 56 -5.77 -6.81 -27.06
CA HIS A 56 -5.12 -7.70 -26.10
C HIS A 56 -4.69 -9.04 -26.71
N GLU A 57 -5.37 -9.51 -27.76
CA GLU A 57 -5.05 -10.77 -28.45
C GLU A 57 -3.66 -10.67 -29.11
N ILE A 58 -3.41 -9.58 -29.84
CA ILE A 58 -2.09 -9.35 -30.47
C ILE A 58 -0.94 -9.19 -29.47
N ARG A 59 -1.21 -8.76 -28.22
CA ARG A 59 -0.19 -8.72 -27.16
C ARG A 59 0.28 -10.12 -26.79
N SER A 60 -0.67 -11.04 -26.64
CA SER A 60 -0.39 -12.42 -26.27
C SER A 60 0.47 -13.06 -27.35
N ASP A 61 0.13 -12.82 -28.62
CA ASP A 61 0.88 -13.34 -29.77
C ASP A 61 2.30 -12.77 -29.84
N ILE A 62 2.47 -11.46 -29.68
CA ILE A 62 3.80 -10.83 -29.64
C ILE A 62 4.62 -11.33 -28.45
N ALA A 63 4.01 -11.50 -27.27
CA ALA A 63 4.68 -12.03 -26.09
C ALA A 63 5.16 -13.47 -26.30
N LEU A 64 4.39 -14.31 -27.00
CA LEU A 64 4.78 -15.67 -27.38
C LEU A 64 5.99 -15.65 -28.32
N ILE A 65 6.00 -14.78 -29.33
CA ILE A 65 7.16 -14.59 -30.23
C ILE A 65 8.39 -14.17 -29.43
N GLY A 66 8.25 -13.22 -28.49
CA GLY A 66 9.33 -12.79 -27.61
C GLY A 66 9.84 -13.91 -26.70
N ASN A 67 8.96 -14.76 -26.17
CA ASN A 67 9.35 -15.93 -25.39
C ASN A 67 10.17 -16.92 -26.22
N MET A 68 9.76 -17.20 -27.46
CA MET A 68 10.50 -18.06 -28.37
C MET A 68 11.86 -17.46 -28.75
N ALA A 69 11.91 -16.16 -29.08
CA ALA A 69 13.13 -15.46 -29.45
C ALA A 69 14.21 -15.54 -28.34
N ARG A 70 13.82 -15.46 -27.07
CA ARG A 70 14.73 -15.59 -25.92
C ARG A 70 15.33 -16.99 -25.75
N THR A 71 14.78 -18.01 -26.41
CA THR A 71 15.30 -19.38 -26.36
C THR A 71 16.30 -19.71 -27.47
N ILE A 72 16.53 -18.79 -28.41
CA ILE A 72 17.48 -18.97 -29.51
C ILE A 72 18.90 -19.13 -28.96
N LYS A 73 19.56 -20.26 -29.30
CA LYS A 73 20.90 -20.60 -28.79
C LYS A 73 22.02 -19.83 -29.48
N ASN A 74 21.88 -19.55 -30.78
CA ASN A 74 22.86 -18.76 -31.52
C ASN A 74 22.82 -17.31 -31.03
N LYS A 75 23.94 -16.80 -30.52
CA LYS A 75 24.03 -15.45 -29.94
C LYS A 75 23.76 -14.34 -30.96
N GLU A 76 24.21 -14.51 -32.20
CA GLU A 76 24.00 -13.53 -33.27
C GLU A 76 22.52 -13.47 -33.66
N ASP A 77 21.91 -14.63 -33.87
CA ASP A 77 20.47 -14.72 -34.17
C ASP A 77 19.61 -14.21 -33.00
N HIS A 78 19.95 -14.59 -31.77
CA HIS A 78 19.27 -14.08 -30.58
C HIS A 78 19.34 -12.55 -30.51
N HIS A 79 20.51 -11.95 -30.69
CA HIS A 79 20.66 -10.49 -30.67
C HIS A 79 19.89 -9.81 -31.80
N ARG A 80 19.96 -10.35 -33.01
CA ARG A 80 19.22 -9.86 -34.19
C ARG A 80 17.70 -9.90 -33.95
N MET A 81 17.17 -11.05 -33.51
CA MET A 81 15.74 -11.23 -33.25
C MET A 81 15.24 -10.34 -32.11
N MET A 82 15.98 -10.24 -31.01
CA MET A 82 15.61 -9.36 -29.89
C MET A 82 15.68 -7.87 -30.26
N THR A 83 16.58 -7.48 -31.18
CA THR A 83 16.63 -6.11 -31.70
C THR A 83 15.39 -5.80 -32.53
N GLN A 84 15.05 -6.66 -33.49
CA GLN A 84 13.82 -6.52 -34.30
C GLN A 84 12.56 -6.53 -33.43
N TYR A 85 12.47 -7.43 -32.44
CA TYR A 85 11.38 -7.48 -31.46
C TYR A 85 11.22 -6.15 -30.72
N ASN A 86 12.31 -5.59 -30.20
CA ASN A 86 12.28 -4.32 -29.49
C ASN A 86 11.91 -3.13 -30.41
N GLU A 87 12.34 -3.15 -31.67
CA GLU A 87 11.95 -2.15 -32.66
C GLU A 87 10.47 -2.22 -33.00
N ILE A 88 9.93 -3.43 -33.16
CA ILE A 88 8.49 -3.66 -33.37
C ILE A 88 7.71 -3.12 -32.17
N LEU A 89 8.11 -3.44 -30.93
CA LEU A 89 7.47 -2.88 -29.73
C LEU A 89 7.49 -1.34 -29.71
N LYS A 90 8.60 -0.71 -30.11
CA LYS A 90 8.68 0.76 -30.23
C LYS A 90 7.75 1.32 -31.31
N LYS A 91 7.63 0.66 -32.45
CA LYS A 91 6.73 1.08 -33.54
C LYS A 91 5.28 0.95 -33.13
N ILE A 92 4.93 -0.14 -32.47
CA ILE A 92 3.58 -0.35 -31.95
C ILE A 92 3.27 0.73 -30.88
N ALA A 93 4.24 1.10 -30.04
CA ALA A 93 4.15 2.23 -29.10
C ALA A 93 3.91 3.60 -29.72
N ALA A 94 4.35 3.79 -30.96
CA ALA A 94 4.22 5.04 -31.68
C ALA A 94 2.91 5.16 -32.47
N ILE A 95 2.17 4.06 -32.68
CA ILE A 95 0.84 4.13 -33.28
C ILE A 95 -0.07 4.85 -32.26
N PRO A 96 -0.75 5.95 -32.64
CA PRO A 96 -1.76 6.58 -31.80
C PRO A 96 -2.79 5.52 -31.39
N ASP A 97 -3.06 5.41 -30.10
CA ASP A 97 -3.93 4.37 -29.52
C ASP A 97 -3.37 2.93 -29.53
N SER A 98 -2.08 2.71 -29.79
CA SER A 98 -1.41 1.40 -29.77
C SER A 98 -0.09 1.36 -28.97
N PHE A 99 0.31 0.13 -28.61
CA PHE A 99 1.16 -0.34 -27.50
C PHE A 99 2.37 0.46 -27.03
N GLY A 100 2.15 1.48 -26.20
CA GLY A 100 3.17 2.07 -25.33
C GLY A 100 3.80 1.03 -24.39
N SER A 101 5.12 1.14 -24.19
CA SER A 101 5.91 0.26 -23.32
C SER A 101 5.50 0.43 -21.85
N VAL A 102 4.64 -0.47 -21.39
CA VAL A 102 4.01 -0.51 -20.07
C VAL A 102 3.09 0.71 -19.88
N ASP A 103 1.83 0.45 -19.50
CA ASP A 103 0.82 1.45 -19.15
C ASP A 103 -0.03 2.07 -20.29
N ILE A 104 -1.29 1.62 -20.31
CA ILE A 104 -2.55 2.35 -20.56
C ILE A 104 -2.42 3.71 -21.28
N ILE A 105 -2.73 3.77 -22.59
CA ILE A 105 -2.78 5.04 -23.37
C ILE A 105 -4.14 5.73 -23.32
N ASN A 106 -5.20 5.09 -22.80
CA ASN A 106 -6.40 5.89 -22.53
C ASN A 106 -6.04 6.83 -21.39
N GLU A 107 -5.74 8.09 -21.70
CA GLU A 107 -5.36 9.12 -20.73
C GLU A 107 -6.37 9.19 -19.58
N ASN A 108 -7.66 8.90 -19.84
CA ASN A 108 -8.65 8.78 -18.78
C ASN A 108 -8.40 7.55 -17.90
N LEU A 109 -8.08 6.38 -18.45
CA LEU A 109 -7.71 5.18 -17.67
C LEU A 109 -6.32 5.29 -17.01
N ALA A 110 -5.38 6.00 -17.62
CA ALA A 110 -4.04 6.25 -17.08
C ALA A 110 -4.11 7.25 -15.92
N ALA A 111 -4.92 8.30 -16.07
CA ALA A 111 -5.24 9.24 -15.00
C ALA A 111 -5.88 8.53 -13.79
N LEU A 112 -6.71 7.49 -14.02
CA LEU A 112 -7.26 6.67 -12.93
C LEU A 112 -6.20 5.86 -12.17
N ASN A 113 -5.03 5.59 -12.76
CA ASN A 113 -3.97 4.76 -12.17
C ASN A 113 -2.65 5.51 -11.94
N THR A 114 -2.68 6.85 -12.00
CA THR A 114 -1.50 7.67 -11.71
C THR A 114 -1.21 7.64 -10.21
N SER A 115 0.06 7.69 -9.81
CA SER A 115 0.45 7.72 -8.39
C SER A 115 -0.15 8.93 -7.69
N ASN A 116 -1.19 8.69 -6.88
CA ASN A 116 -1.87 9.73 -6.11
C ASN A 116 -1.15 10.07 -4.80
N LEU A 117 -0.07 9.36 -4.45
CA LEU A 117 0.61 9.53 -3.17
C LEU A 117 1.13 10.97 -2.98
N ARG A 118 1.61 11.62 -4.05
CA ARG A 118 2.06 13.03 -4.02
C ARG A 118 0.90 14.03 -3.99
N GLN A 119 -0.21 13.72 -4.65
CA GLN A 119 -1.39 14.61 -4.65
C GLN A 119 -2.08 14.62 -3.28
N LYS A 120 -1.77 13.65 -2.40
CA LYS A 120 -2.31 13.64 -1.04
C LYS A 120 -1.79 14.79 -0.18
N PHE A 121 -0.55 15.23 -0.35
CA PHE A 121 0.09 16.22 0.53
C PHE A 121 0.30 17.56 -0.17
N SER A 122 -0.07 18.65 0.50
CA SER A 122 0.32 20.02 0.17
C SER A 122 1.62 20.40 0.89
N PRO A 123 2.29 21.51 0.50
CA PRO A 123 3.53 21.96 1.15
C PRO A 123 3.39 22.28 2.65
N ASP A 124 2.18 22.59 3.10
CA ASP A 124 1.88 22.95 4.50
C ASP A 124 1.42 21.74 5.33
N ASP A 125 1.28 20.56 4.72
CA ASP A 125 0.84 19.35 5.43
C ASP A 125 2.01 18.64 6.10
N HIS A 126 1.74 18.08 7.28
CA HIS A 126 2.68 17.24 8.02
C HIS A 126 2.70 15.80 7.50
N LEU A 127 3.87 15.17 7.55
CA LEU A 127 4.03 13.77 7.19
C LEU A 127 3.48 12.86 8.28
N ILE A 128 2.35 12.21 8.00
CA ILE A 128 1.69 11.30 8.93
C ILE A 128 1.67 9.88 8.35
N ILE A 129 2.21 8.92 9.10
CA ILE A 129 2.27 7.51 8.70
C ILE A 129 1.47 6.66 9.68
N CYS A 130 0.39 6.04 9.21
CA CYS A 130 -0.45 5.14 9.97
C CYS A 130 -0.03 3.69 9.72
N ILE A 131 0.33 2.94 10.76
CA ILE A 131 0.77 1.55 10.66
C ILE A 131 -0.21 0.61 11.36
N GLY A 132 -0.97 -0.14 10.56
CA GLY A 132 -1.67 -1.35 10.97
C GLY A 132 -0.73 -2.56 10.93
N ARG A 133 -0.92 -3.54 11.82
CA ARG A 133 -0.06 -4.74 11.85
C ARG A 133 -0.72 -5.94 12.49
N THR A 134 -0.48 -7.13 11.94
CA THR A 134 -0.79 -8.39 12.63
C THR A 134 0.19 -8.62 13.79
N HIS A 135 -0.24 -9.29 14.87
CA HIS A 135 0.70 -9.63 15.94
C HIS A 135 1.79 -10.58 15.44
N GLY A 136 3.00 -10.46 15.99
CA GLY A 136 4.15 -11.27 15.61
C GLY A 136 4.77 -10.94 14.24
N SER A 137 4.31 -9.90 13.52
CA SER A 137 4.89 -9.52 12.21
C SER A 137 6.11 -8.60 12.31
N ALA A 138 6.63 -8.32 13.50
CA ALA A 138 7.65 -7.27 13.71
C ALA A 138 7.20 -5.85 13.27
N GLY A 139 5.90 -5.61 13.06
CA GLY A 139 5.39 -4.31 12.63
C GLY A 139 5.67 -3.18 13.64
N THR A 140 5.71 -3.48 14.93
CA THR A 140 6.13 -2.51 15.97
C THR A 140 7.59 -2.11 15.78
N ASP A 141 8.47 -3.09 15.58
CA ASP A 141 9.91 -2.87 15.39
C ASP A 141 10.19 -2.08 14.11
N ILE A 142 9.48 -2.41 13.02
CA ILE A 142 9.56 -1.68 11.75
C ILE A 142 9.09 -0.23 11.92
N GLY A 143 7.95 -0.01 12.59
CA GLY A 143 7.44 1.35 12.82
C GLY A 143 8.40 2.20 13.66
N PHE A 144 9.01 1.61 14.68
CA PHE A 144 10.00 2.30 15.51
C PHE A 144 11.29 2.62 14.73
N ALA A 145 11.84 1.63 14.02
CA ALA A 145 13.04 1.82 13.19
C ALA A 145 12.81 2.84 12.08
N LEU A 146 11.61 2.88 11.49
CA LEU A 146 11.23 3.87 10.50
C LEU A 146 11.16 5.29 11.09
N ALA A 147 10.59 5.44 12.30
CA ALA A 147 10.54 6.74 12.98
C ALA A 147 11.94 7.28 13.26
N ASP A 148 12.86 6.42 13.74
CA ASP A 148 14.27 6.80 13.98
C ASP A 148 14.98 7.18 12.67
N LYS A 149 14.75 6.40 11.60
CA LYS A 149 15.32 6.67 10.27
C LYS A 149 14.86 8.01 9.69
N LEU A 150 13.56 8.30 9.79
CA LEU A 150 12.96 9.54 9.30
C LEU A 150 13.11 10.73 10.27
N LYS A 151 13.52 10.47 11.51
CA LYS A 151 13.63 11.46 12.60
C LYS A 151 12.30 12.17 12.90
N ILE A 152 11.21 11.41 12.93
CA ILE A 152 9.86 11.90 13.26
C ILE A 152 9.32 11.22 14.51
N ASN A 153 8.27 11.77 15.11
CA ASN A 153 7.72 11.22 16.35
C ASN A 153 7.05 9.85 16.13
N TYR A 154 6.99 9.04 17.18
CA TYR A 154 6.34 7.73 17.16
C TYR A 154 5.31 7.64 18.29
N TYR A 155 4.08 7.25 17.93
CA TYR A 155 2.97 7.13 18.84
C TYR A 155 2.31 5.76 18.76
N ASP A 156 2.31 5.05 19.88
CA ASP A 156 1.55 3.83 20.03
C ASP A 156 0.42 3.99 21.06
N ALA A 157 -0.30 2.89 21.28
CA ALA A 157 -1.34 2.77 22.28
C ALA A 157 -0.95 3.32 23.67
N GLU A 158 0.25 3.00 24.14
CA GLU A 158 0.70 3.31 25.50
C GLU A 158 1.13 4.78 25.59
N ILE A 159 1.82 5.27 24.55
CA ILE A 159 2.25 6.67 24.47
C ILE A 159 1.03 7.60 24.42
N PHE A 160 0.00 7.28 23.62
CA PHE A 160 -1.23 8.09 23.59
C PHE A 160 -1.92 8.15 24.96
N ASP A 161 -1.99 7.03 25.68
CA ASP A 161 -2.56 7.00 27.02
C ASP A 161 -1.76 7.85 28.02
N GLN A 162 -0.43 7.92 27.86
CA GLN A 162 0.42 8.79 28.67
C GLN A 162 0.31 10.27 28.31
N VAL A 163 0.25 10.61 27.02
CA VAL A 163 0.09 11.98 26.53
C VAL A 163 -1.24 12.55 27.01
N LEU A 164 -2.34 11.78 26.88
CA LEU A 164 -3.65 12.18 27.38
C LEU A 164 -3.62 12.44 28.90
N LYS A 165 -2.98 11.56 29.68
CA LYS A 165 -2.82 11.74 31.13
C LYS A 165 -2.08 13.03 31.48
N LYS A 166 -1.01 13.36 30.75
CA LYS A 166 -0.22 14.58 30.99
C LYS A 166 -1.01 15.84 30.64
N MET A 167 -1.67 15.86 29.49
CA MET A 167 -2.49 17.01 29.05
C MET A 167 -3.64 17.31 30.02
N ASP A 168 -4.27 16.27 30.59
CA ASP A 168 -5.31 16.47 31.60
C ASP A 168 -4.74 17.03 32.92
N ALA A 169 -3.56 16.57 33.34
CA ALA A 169 -2.90 17.08 34.53
C ALA A 169 -2.48 18.56 34.39
N GLU A 170 -1.96 18.95 33.22
CA GLU A 170 -1.59 20.35 32.94
C GLU A 170 -2.81 21.28 32.91
N LYS A 171 -3.95 20.82 32.37
CA LYS A 171 -5.20 21.59 32.40
C LYS A 171 -5.73 21.78 33.82
N GLU A 172 -5.59 20.80 34.71
CA GLU A 172 -5.96 20.95 36.12
C GLU A 172 -5.09 21.99 36.83
N ASP A 173 -3.78 22.01 36.57
CA ASP A 173 -2.85 22.98 37.18
C ASP A 173 -3.14 24.43 36.74
N ILE A 174 -3.64 24.60 35.50
CA ILE A 174 -4.06 25.90 34.96
C ILE A 174 -5.42 26.33 35.55
N GLU A 175 -6.35 25.39 35.77
CA GLU A 175 -7.68 25.69 36.35
C GLU A 175 -7.63 25.93 37.88
N ASP A 176 -6.64 25.41 38.60
CA ASP A 176 -6.41 25.64 40.05
C ASP A 176 -5.94 27.10 40.37
N HIS A 177 -5.83 27.97 39.36
CA HIS A 177 -5.72 29.44 39.53
C HIS A 177 -7.06 30.19 39.45
N SER A 178 -8.18 29.47 39.36
CA SER A 178 -9.52 30.05 39.48
C SER A 178 -10.29 29.36 40.61
N ASN A 179 -10.38 30.05 41.75
CA ASN A 179 -11.17 29.65 42.91
C ASN A 179 -12.62 29.34 42.53
N TYR A 180 -12.98 28.07 42.35
CA TYR A 180 -14.30 27.56 42.69
C TYR A 180 -14.29 26.02 42.73
N VAL A 181 -15.09 25.46 43.64
CA VAL A 181 -15.39 24.03 43.81
C VAL A 181 -14.46 23.28 44.79
N GLU A 182 -14.44 23.75 46.03
CA GLU A 182 -13.98 22.99 47.19
C GLU A 182 -15.04 21.98 47.70
N GLU A 183 -16.29 22.03 47.20
CA GLU A 183 -17.42 21.29 47.79
C GLU A 183 -17.74 19.91 47.18
N LEU A 184 -17.11 19.54 46.05
CA LEU A 184 -17.37 18.23 45.39
C LEU A 184 -16.28 17.17 45.64
N LYS A 185 -15.18 17.52 46.30
CA LYS A 185 -14.05 16.59 46.58
C LYS A 185 -14.39 15.51 47.64
N GLY A 186 -15.53 15.61 48.33
CA GLY A 186 -15.80 14.87 49.56
C GLY A 186 -16.39 13.45 49.46
N LYS A 187 -16.86 12.95 48.31
CA LYS A 187 -17.61 11.65 48.28
C LYS A 187 -17.16 10.59 47.26
N ILE A 188 -16.18 10.86 46.39
CA ILE A 188 -15.74 9.89 45.36
C ILE A 188 -14.31 9.38 45.60
N ALA A 189 -13.57 9.94 46.56
CA ALA A 189 -12.14 9.66 46.73
C ALA A 189 -11.78 8.34 47.46
N LYS A 190 -12.75 7.50 47.87
CA LYS A 190 -12.47 6.46 48.88
C LYS A 190 -12.54 4.98 48.48
N LYS A 191 -12.73 4.58 47.21
CA LYS A 191 -12.81 3.12 46.91
C LYS A 191 -12.05 2.54 45.72
N THR A 192 -11.46 3.34 44.84
CA THR A 192 -10.58 2.83 43.77
C THR A 192 -9.63 3.97 43.45
N GLY A 193 -8.31 3.75 43.47
CA GLY A 193 -7.27 4.75 43.18
C GLY A 193 -7.26 5.25 41.73
N VAL A 194 -8.42 5.65 41.22
CA VAL A 194 -8.77 6.01 39.83
C VAL A 194 -9.67 7.27 39.85
N GLY A 195 -9.66 8.02 40.97
CA GLY A 195 -10.66 9.06 41.27
C GLY A 195 -10.42 10.45 40.67
N LYS A 196 -9.52 10.63 39.71
CA LYS A 196 -9.20 11.96 39.13
C LYS A 196 -8.86 11.87 37.63
N PHE A 197 -9.78 11.34 36.81
CA PHE A 197 -9.46 11.11 35.39
C PHE A 197 -10.42 11.72 34.37
N PHE A 198 -11.42 12.52 34.77
CA PHE A 198 -12.56 12.78 33.87
C PHE A 198 -13.14 14.20 33.98
N LYS A 199 -12.42 15.21 33.48
CA LYS A 199 -13.03 16.50 33.08
C LYS A 199 -13.34 16.56 31.58
N ASN A 200 -12.50 16.00 30.70
CA ASN A 200 -12.79 15.91 29.25
C ASN A 200 -13.85 14.86 28.88
N PHE A 201 -14.20 13.96 29.81
CA PHE A 201 -15.38 13.09 29.64
C PHE A 201 -16.70 13.88 29.66
N LYS A 202 -16.70 15.19 29.93
CA LYS A 202 -17.91 16.02 29.81
C LYS A 202 -18.51 16.05 28.40
N LYS A 203 -17.68 15.99 27.35
CA LYS A 203 -18.12 15.98 25.94
C LYS A 203 -18.77 14.65 25.55
N TYR A 204 -18.37 13.55 26.20
CA TYR A 204 -18.77 12.18 25.88
C TYR A 204 -19.55 11.51 27.02
N HIS A 205 -20.16 12.30 27.92
CA HIS A 205 -20.96 11.78 29.03
C HIS A 205 -22.12 10.91 28.52
N GLY A 206 -22.23 9.68 29.03
CA GLY A 206 -23.26 8.71 28.65
C GLY A 206 -22.78 7.64 27.68
N LEU A 207 -21.59 7.78 27.08
CA LEU A 207 -20.98 6.72 26.28
C LEU A 207 -20.30 5.66 27.15
N PRO A 208 -20.21 4.40 26.66
CA PRO A 208 -19.30 3.41 27.22
C PRO A 208 -17.88 3.95 27.33
N VAL A 209 -17.17 3.56 28.40
CA VAL A 209 -15.81 4.05 28.69
C VAL A 209 -14.85 3.84 27.51
N GLN A 210 -14.98 2.72 26.79
CA GLN A 210 -14.13 2.38 25.65
C GLN A 210 -14.32 3.34 24.47
N ASP A 211 -15.57 3.71 24.17
CA ASP A 211 -15.90 4.62 23.08
C ASP A 211 -15.38 6.03 23.38
N ALA A 212 -15.54 6.49 24.63
CA ALA A 212 -15.01 7.77 25.05
C ALA A 212 -13.47 7.82 25.00
N ILE A 213 -12.77 6.73 25.33
CA ILE A 213 -11.31 6.64 25.13
C ILE A 213 -10.97 6.74 23.65
N PHE A 214 -11.68 6.01 22.79
CA PHE A 214 -11.46 6.06 21.34
C PHE A 214 -11.64 7.47 20.76
N PHE A 215 -12.71 8.18 21.13
CA PHE A 215 -12.95 9.53 20.65
C PHE A 215 -11.90 10.52 21.14
N ASN A 216 -11.46 10.43 22.40
CA ASN A 216 -10.38 11.28 22.89
C ASN A 216 -9.05 11.01 22.18
N GLN A 217 -8.71 9.74 21.91
CA GLN A 217 -7.53 9.37 21.14
C GLN A 217 -7.64 9.88 19.69
N SER A 218 -8.82 9.81 19.09
CA SER A 218 -9.08 10.31 17.73
C SER A 218 -8.91 11.82 17.64
N ASP A 219 -9.51 12.56 18.60
CA ASP A 219 -9.37 14.02 18.70
C ASP A 219 -7.88 14.41 18.84
N LEU A 220 -7.12 13.70 19.69
CA LEU A 220 -5.69 13.94 19.88
C LEU A 220 -4.86 13.65 18.62
N ILE A 221 -5.12 12.54 17.91
CA ILE A 221 -4.46 12.23 16.63
C ILE A 221 -4.66 13.37 15.62
N CYS A 222 -5.91 13.88 15.51
CA CYS A 222 -6.22 14.99 14.62
C CYS A 222 -5.59 16.32 15.04
N GLU A 223 -5.41 16.56 16.33
CA GLU A 223 -4.72 17.75 16.83
C GLU A 223 -3.21 17.71 16.57
N MET A 224 -2.59 16.55 16.76
CA MET A 224 -1.15 16.36 16.54
C MET A 224 -0.79 16.41 15.06
N ALA A 225 -1.67 15.89 14.19
CA ALA A 225 -1.54 15.96 12.73
C ALA A 225 -1.41 17.39 12.17
N LYS A 226 -1.84 18.40 12.93
CA LYS A 226 -1.73 19.82 12.54
C LYS A 226 -0.45 20.48 13.04
N LYS A 227 0.36 19.79 13.84
CA LYS A 227 1.48 20.39 14.58
C LYS A 227 2.83 19.78 14.21
N GLU A 228 2.85 18.50 13.85
CA GLU A 228 4.10 17.76 13.69
C GLU A 228 3.96 16.52 12.82
N ASP A 229 5.11 16.06 12.32
CA ASP A 229 5.25 14.81 11.58
C ASP A 229 5.37 13.63 12.55
N PHE A 230 4.64 12.54 12.28
CA PHE A 230 4.67 11.36 13.14
C PHE A 230 4.22 10.05 12.50
N ILE A 231 4.61 8.96 13.16
CA ILE A 231 4.12 7.61 12.91
C ILE A 231 3.16 7.20 14.02
N VAL A 232 1.98 6.69 13.65
CA VAL A 232 0.99 6.17 14.59
C VAL A 232 0.72 4.69 14.37
N MET A 233 0.78 3.92 15.45
CA MET A 233 0.55 2.48 15.44
C MET A 233 -0.91 2.11 15.74
N GLY A 234 -1.71 1.86 14.71
CA GLY A 234 -3.07 1.35 14.83
C GLY A 234 -4.08 2.43 15.19
N ARG A 235 -4.93 2.17 16.20
CA ARG A 235 -5.96 3.12 16.71
C ARG A 235 -6.95 3.63 15.66
N CYS A 236 -7.14 2.86 14.58
CA CYS A 236 -7.96 3.25 13.43
C CYS A 236 -7.54 4.61 12.84
N ALA A 237 -6.28 5.02 13.03
CA ALA A 237 -5.80 6.34 12.66
C ALA A 237 -5.96 6.62 11.16
N ASP A 238 -5.79 5.60 10.33
CA ASP A 238 -6.05 5.62 8.88
C ASP A 238 -7.48 6.10 8.58
N VAL A 239 -8.48 5.53 9.25
CA VAL A 239 -9.88 5.89 9.04
C VAL A 239 -10.22 7.23 9.69
N VAL A 240 -9.70 7.49 10.89
CA VAL A 240 -9.90 8.76 11.62
C VAL A 240 -9.39 9.93 10.79
N LEU A 241 -8.16 9.85 10.27
CA LEU A 241 -7.56 10.90 9.45
C LEU A 241 -8.25 11.03 8.09
N THR A 242 -8.63 9.91 7.47
CA THR A 242 -9.44 9.92 6.22
C THR A 242 -10.74 10.70 6.41
N ASN A 243 -11.48 10.41 7.49
CA ASN A 243 -12.76 11.06 7.77
C ASN A 243 -12.62 12.57 8.03
N HIS A 244 -11.49 13.01 8.57
CA HIS A 244 -11.16 14.41 8.79
C HIS A 244 -10.46 15.08 7.60
N ARG A 245 -10.30 14.37 6.47
CA ARG A 245 -9.61 14.84 5.27
C ARG A 245 -8.17 15.31 5.53
N ILE A 246 -7.50 14.65 6.48
CA ILE A 246 -6.11 14.92 6.80
C ILE A 246 -5.23 13.99 5.95
N PRO A 247 -4.29 14.54 5.16
CA PRO A 247 -3.33 13.76 4.39
C PRO A 247 -2.51 12.82 5.26
N HIS A 248 -2.44 11.55 4.87
CA HIS A 248 -1.63 10.54 5.55
C HIS A 248 -1.32 9.38 4.62
N ILE A 249 -0.30 8.60 5.00
CA ILE A 249 0.07 7.34 4.37
C ILE A 249 -0.36 6.20 5.30
N SER A 250 -1.09 5.24 4.76
CA SER A 250 -1.58 4.07 5.52
C SER A 250 -0.84 2.80 5.09
N ILE A 251 -0.22 2.11 6.04
CA ILE A 251 0.62 0.94 5.81
C ILE A 251 0.11 -0.21 6.68
N PHE A 252 0.04 -1.41 6.11
CA PHE A 252 -0.27 -2.63 6.84
C PHE A 252 0.89 -3.63 6.80
N ILE A 253 1.39 -4.03 7.97
CA ILE A 253 2.52 -4.96 8.08
C ILE A 253 2.06 -6.32 8.61
N THR A 254 2.23 -7.34 7.77
CA THR A 254 1.86 -8.72 8.08
C THR A 254 3.04 -9.66 7.89
N ALA A 255 2.86 -10.92 8.30
CA ALA A 255 3.78 -12.02 8.03
C ALA A 255 3.02 -13.35 7.97
N SER A 256 3.64 -14.38 7.41
CA SER A 256 3.05 -15.72 7.40
C SER A 256 2.77 -16.19 8.83
N PHE A 257 1.66 -16.91 9.02
CA PHE A 257 1.22 -17.34 10.36
C PHE A 257 2.33 -18.08 11.12
N GLU A 258 3.04 -18.99 10.46
CA GLU A 258 4.13 -19.75 11.10
C GLU A 258 5.27 -18.85 11.59
N GLN A 259 5.68 -17.86 10.80
CA GLN A 259 6.75 -16.93 11.20
C GLN A 259 6.30 -16.06 12.38
N ARG A 260 5.04 -15.62 12.37
CA ARG A 260 4.45 -14.86 13.48
C ARG A 260 4.39 -15.69 14.75
N VAL A 261 3.98 -16.96 14.67
CA VAL A 261 3.97 -17.88 15.82
C VAL A 261 5.38 -18.09 16.36
N ARG A 262 6.37 -18.37 15.51
CA ARG A 262 7.78 -18.52 15.93
C ARG A 262 8.27 -17.27 16.65
N ARG A 263 8.03 -16.07 16.10
CA ARG A 263 8.40 -14.82 16.77
C ARG A 263 7.72 -14.68 18.13
N MET A 264 6.44 -15.02 18.24
CA MET A 264 5.72 -14.98 19.51
C MET A 264 6.26 -16.00 20.54
N MET A 265 6.71 -17.17 20.09
CA MET A 265 7.36 -18.16 20.95
C MET A 265 8.64 -17.59 21.56
N GLU A 266 9.51 -16.98 20.74
CA GLU A 266 10.76 -16.39 21.19
C GLU A 266 10.53 -15.19 22.13
N LEU A 267 9.63 -14.27 21.76
CA LEU A 267 9.39 -13.03 22.53
C LEU A 267 8.75 -13.29 23.90
N HIS A 268 7.94 -14.34 24.03
CA HIS A 268 7.17 -14.61 25.25
C HIS A 268 7.57 -15.90 25.96
N ASN A 269 8.60 -16.60 25.48
CA ASN A 269 9.03 -17.91 25.96
C ASN A 269 7.86 -18.91 26.07
N LEU A 270 7.07 -19.02 25.00
CA LEU A 270 5.86 -19.84 24.93
C LEU A 270 6.09 -21.07 24.02
N ASN A 271 5.36 -22.15 24.30
CA ASN A 271 5.30 -23.25 23.33
C ASN A 271 4.41 -22.89 22.12
N TYR A 272 4.54 -23.66 21.03
CA TYR A 272 3.80 -23.41 19.79
C TYR A 272 2.28 -23.28 19.99
N LYS A 273 1.67 -24.18 20.77
CA LYS A 273 0.22 -24.17 20.99
C LYS A 273 -0.25 -22.91 21.74
N GLN A 274 0.51 -22.50 22.75
CA GLN A 274 0.25 -21.28 23.51
C GLN A 274 0.43 -20.03 22.63
N ALA A 275 1.54 -19.94 21.90
CA ALA A 275 1.85 -18.83 21.02
C ALA A 275 0.81 -18.68 19.89
N ALA A 276 0.44 -19.79 19.23
CA ALA A 276 -0.59 -19.81 18.21
C ALA A 276 -1.96 -19.37 18.76
N HIS A 277 -2.35 -19.87 19.93
CA HIS A 277 -3.62 -19.48 20.56
C HIS A 277 -3.64 -18.00 20.94
N LEU A 278 -2.55 -17.50 21.56
CA LEU A 278 -2.41 -16.10 21.91
C LEU A 278 -2.46 -15.21 20.67
N LEU A 279 -1.76 -15.59 19.61
CA LEU A 279 -1.71 -14.85 18.37
C LEU A 279 -3.10 -14.69 17.74
N VAL A 280 -3.84 -15.80 17.60
CA VAL A 280 -5.22 -15.78 17.08
C VAL A 280 -6.13 -14.91 17.94
N LYS A 281 -6.01 -15.01 19.27
CA LYS A 281 -6.82 -14.20 20.20
C LYS A 281 -6.54 -12.70 20.06
N LEU A 282 -5.28 -12.31 19.93
CA LEU A 282 -4.87 -10.91 19.80
C LEU A 282 -5.29 -10.33 18.44
N ASP A 283 -5.05 -11.05 17.34
CA ASP A 283 -5.49 -10.65 16.00
C ASP A 283 -7.02 -10.54 15.92
N ALA A 284 -7.76 -11.47 16.52
CA ALA A 284 -9.22 -11.40 16.57
C ALA A 284 -9.72 -10.18 17.36
N LYS A 285 -9.06 -9.83 18.47
CA LYS A 285 -9.37 -8.63 19.24
C LYS A 285 -9.12 -7.36 18.41
N HIS A 286 -8.00 -7.27 17.70
CA HIS A 286 -7.71 -6.14 16.84
C HIS A 286 -8.65 -6.04 15.64
N ALA A 287 -8.94 -7.15 14.98
CA ALA A 287 -9.89 -7.19 13.86
C ALA A 287 -11.28 -6.74 14.30
N LYS A 288 -11.76 -7.21 15.46
CA LYS A 288 -13.03 -6.77 16.05
C LYS A 288 -13.01 -5.28 16.35
N TYR A 289 -11.99 -4.79 17.06
CA TYR A 289 -11.86 -3.37 17.37
C TYR A 289 -11.89 -2.50 16.11
N TYR A 290 -11.09 -2.85 15.09
CA TYR A 290 -11.08 -2.09 13.84
C TYR A 290 -12.44 -2.12 13.16
N PHE A 291 -13.09 -3.29 13.08
CA PHE A 291 -14.42 -3.41 12.48
C PHE A 291 -15.49 -2.61 13.24
N ASP A 292 -15.51 -2.69 14.57
CA ASP A 292 -16.50 -2.02 15.41
C ASP A 292 -16.47 -0.49 15.21
N TYR A 293 -15.27 0.10 15.02
CA TYR A 293 -15.12 1.56 14.87
C TYR A 293 -15.07 2.05 13.41
N THR A 294 -14.79 1.19 12.44
CA THR A 294 -14.60 1.61 11.04
C THR A 294 -15.57 0.97 10.06
N GLY A 295 -16.23 -0.12 10.44
CA GLY A 295 -17.01 -0.97 9.54
C GLY A 295 -16.18 -1.71 8.48
N LYS A 296 -14.85 -1.57 8.50
CA LYS A 296 -13.94 -2.12 7.49
C LYS A 296 -13.26 -3.39 7.96
N LYS A 297 -12.82 -4.21 7.01
CA LYS A 297 -12.08 -5.43 7.28
C LYS A 297 -10.60 -5.13 7.52
N TRP A 298 -10.13 -5.44 8.73
CA TRP A 298 -8.74 -5.27 9.11
C TRP A 298 -7.80 -6.14 8.25
N GLY A 299 -6.70 -5.54 7.78
CA GLY A 299 -5.72 -6.21 6.91
C GLY A 299 -6.17 -6.42 5.46
N ASP A 300 -7.32 -5.87 5.05
CA ASP A 300 -7.73 -5.85 3.64
C ASP A 300 -6.95 -4.77 2.87
N ALA A 301 -6.32 -5.15 1.76
CA ALA A 301 -5.41 -4.28 1.01
C ALA A 301 -6.10 -3.01 0.48
N VAL A 302 -7.42 -3.05 0.26
CA VAL A 302 -8.20 -1.88 -0.19
C VAL A 302 -8.26 -0.75 0.85
N ASN A 303 -7.93 -1.03 2.11
CA ASN A 303 -7.97 -0.06 3.20
C ASN A 303 -6.63 0.66 3.43
N TYR A 304 -5.55 0.22 2.77
CA TYR A 304 -4.21 0.72 3.02
C TYR A 304 -3.54 1.14 1.71
N ASP A 305 -2.63 2.10 1.78
CA ASP A 305 -1.82 2.52 0.64
C ASP A 305 -0.73 1.48 0.31
N LEU A 306 -0.23 0.77 1.33
CA LEU A 306 0.79 -0.26 1.16
C LEU A 306 0.59 -1.42 2.15
N CYS A 307 0.63 -2.66 1.65
CA CYS A 307 0.71 -3.86 2.50
C CYS A 307 2.04 -4.56 2.31
N ILE A 308 2.75 -4.82 3.41
CA ILE A 308 4.09 -5.45 3.42
C ILE A 308 4.02 -6.78 4.16
N ASN A 309 4.58 -7.82 3.53
CA ASN A 309 4.88 -9.07 4.20
C ASN A 309 6.31 -9.04 4.75
N SER A 310 6.49 -8.72 6.03
CA SER A 310 7.80 -8.59 6.67
C SER A 310 8.56 -9.91 6.78
N ALA A 311 7.91 -11.07 6.63
CA ALA A 311 8.61 -12.35 6.56
C ALA A 311 9.45 -12.49 5.28
N SER A 312 9.14 -11.73 4.23
CA SER A 312 9.89 -11.74 2.97
C SER A 312 11.07 -10.77 2.96
N TYR A 313 10.95 -9.65 3.69
CA TYR A 313 11.90 -8.52 3.63
C TYR A 313 12.68 -8.30 4.93
N GLY A 314 12.27 -8.91 6.04
CA GLY A 314 12.81 -8.58 7.36
C GLY A 314 12.49 -7.14 7.77
N ILE A 315 13.12 -6.67 8.85
CA ILE A 315 12.87 -5.33 9.40
C ILE A 315 13.55 -4.26 8.53
N GLU A 316 14.83 -4.44 8.23
CA GLU A 316 15.66 -3.46 7.53
C GLU A 316 15.15 -3.17 6.10
N GLU A 317 14.97 -4.19 5.26
CA GLU A 317 14.50 -3.96 3.89
C GLU A 317 13.04 -3.47 3.86
N SER A 318 12.22 -3.80 4.87
CA SER A 318 10.88 -3.22 5.02
C SER A 318 10.96 -1.71 5.27
N VAL A 319 11.86 -1.27 6.16
CA VAL A 319 12.10 0.16 6.42
C VAL A 319 12.59 0.85 5.15
N GLU A 320 13.57 0.28 4.44
CA GLU A 320 14.09 0.85 3.19
C GLU A 320 13.03 0.91 2.07
N LEU A 321 12.13 -0.07 2.01
CA LEU A 321 11.02 -0.06 1.06
C LEU A 321 10.06 1.09 1.34
N ILE A 322 9.67 1.26 2.61
CA ILE A 322 8.78 2.34 3.03
C ILE A 322 9.46 3.70 2.83
N GLU A 323 10.73 3.82 3.24
CA GLU A 323 11.54 5.02 3.06
C GLU A 323 11.63 5.38 1.58
N ARG A 324 11.90 4.43 0.68
CA ARG A 324 11.92 4.71 -0.76
C ARG A 324 10.56 5.16 -1.28
N MET A 325 9.46 4.58 -0.80
CA MET A 325 8.12 5.03 -1.18
C MET A 325 7.89 6.50 -0.80
N ILE A 326 8.41 6.93 0.34
CA ILE A 326 8.33 8.32 0.84
C ILE A 326 9.32 9.23 0.09
N ASN A 327 10.59 8.81 -0.02
CA ASN A 327 11.73 9.62 -0.48
C ASN A 327 11.94 9.62 -1.99
N LYS A 328 11.23 8.82 -2.81
CA LYS A 328 11.40 8.83 -4.27
C LYS A 328 11.11 10.19 -4.91
N TYR A 329 10.57 11.15 -4.15
CA TYR A 329 10.38 12.53 -4.55
C TYR A 329 10.65 13.46 -3.36
N PRO A 330 11.92 13.78 -3.04
CA PRO A 330 12.20 14.79 -2.04
C PRO A 330 11.59 16.11 -2.51
N ASN A 331 10.96 16.83 -1.58
CA ASN A 331 10.46 18.20 -1.77
C ASN A 331 11.44 18.97 -2.67
N SER A 332 11.03 19.22 -3.92
CA SER A 332 11.79 20.01 -4.89
C SER A 332 11.49 21.47 -4.69
#